data_AF-A0A8S3UCX2-F1
#
_entry.id   AF-A0A8S3UCX2-F1
#
_cell.length_a   1.000
_cell.length_b   1.000
_cell.length_c   1.000
_cell.angle_alpha   90.00
_cell.angle_beta   90.00
_cell.angle_gamma   90.00
#
_symmetry.space_group_name_H-M   'P 1'
#
loop_
_entity.id
_entity.type
_entity.pdbx_description
1 polymer ?
#
loop_
_entity_poly.entity_id
_entity_poly.type
_entity_poly.pdbx_seq_one_letter_code
_entity_poly.pdbx_strand_id
1 'polypeptide(L)'
;MCGELCKTSRVGHSGLFFHKTTGKNIESCSENVHIISAVAQAKRDLSKIEFVVLNVLDGSKRTNFDCCIYGDEKLSVYRIKAVVKETYRENRKFADLKARQYQCFVHNIKFQMKYIQLVGKKEFCNSSHIRQPVSYAPVKENKFAICAKVAYNYLNPLHIIEWFEYQKMMGVDTVLIALQQINEDAYAVFKYYEREGIAILISFPCKLPGNIDRSFAPDKWHFHQSTHDEQVAVYSCKEILQGFGFVAIVDLDEYIVNGNFLKYTDILKDYASITQCHTVSLQKIGKYLYKDYRHNIIVNWRTSCYSNITRTK
;
A
#
# COMPACT_ATOMS: atom_id res chain seq x y z
N MET A 1 12.44 23.66 1.18
CA MET A 1 13.29 23.17 2.28
C MET A 1 12.98 21.70 2.58
N CYS A 2 13.45 20.74 1.75
CA CYS A 2 13.20 19.29 1.96
C CYS A 2 14.31 18.57 2.76
N GLY A 3 15.32 19.28 3.26
CA GLY A 3 16.58 18.68 3.71
C GLY A 3 16.59 18.08 5.12
N GLU A 4 15.66 18.46 6.00
CA GLU A 4 15.82 18.16 7.44
C GLU A 4 14.85 17.11 7.99
N LEU A 5 13.66 16.94 7.41
CA LEU A 5 12.67 15.97 7.88
C LEU A 5 12.99 14.50 7.52
N CYS A 6 14.06 14.25 6.73
CA CYS A 6 14.55 12.90 6.43
C CYS A 6 15.73 12.43 7.28
N LYS A 7 16.11 13.15 8.35
CA LYS A 7 17.15 12.68 9.28
C LYS A 7 16.56 11.72 10.31
N THR A 8 17.10 10.50 10.34
CA THR A 8 16.67 9.38 11.18
C THR A 8 17.12 9.56 12.63
N SER A 9 16.17 9.63 13.57
CA SER A 9 16.43 9.40 14.99
C SER A 9 16.50 7.88 15.26
N ARG A 10 17.60 7.42 15.87
CA ARG A 10 17.73 6.07 16.43
C ARG A 10 17.22 6.10 17.86
N VAL A 11 16.13 5.40 18.15
CA VAL A 11 15.73 5.04 19.52
C VAL A 11 15.39 3.56 19.51
N GLY A 12 16.10 2.78 20.32
CA GLY A 12 15.93 1.34 20.42
C GLY A 12 14.82 0.99 21.40
N HIS A 13 13.74 0.40 20.91
CA HIS A 13 12.77 -0.35 21.71
C HIS A 13 12.36 -1.61 20.96
N SER A 14 12.27 -2.71 21.71
CA SER A 14 11.85 -4.04 21.28
C SER A 14 10.33 -4.08 21.08
N GLY A 15 9.90 -3.88 19.83
CA GLY A 15 8.54 -4.08 19.34
C GLY A 15 8.64 -4.27 17.82
N LEU A 16 7.72 -5.04 17.22
CA LEU A 16 7.73 -5.43 15.79
C LEU A 16 8.49 -4.43 14.90
N PHE A 17 9.63 -4.85 14.36
CA PHE A 17 10.45 -4.02 13.47
C PHE A 17 9.70 -3.75 12.16
N PHE A 18 8.91 -2.68 12.14
CA PHE A 18 8.57 -2.02 10.88
C PHE A 18 9.84 -1.32 10.42
N HIS A 19 10.52 -1.91 9.43
CA HIS A 19 11.55 -1.15 8.71
C HIS A 19 10.87 0.09 8.14
N LYS A 20 11.34 1.26 8.57
CA LYS A 20 10.92 2.57 8.05
C LYS A 20 11.14 2.55 6.54
N THR A 21 10.09 2.26 5.77
CA THR A 21 10.13 2.23 4.31
C THR A 21 10.20 3.67 3.84
N THR A 22 11.43 4.13 3.61
CA THR A 22 11.64 5.39 2.90
C THR A 22 11.27 5.14 1.45
N GLY A 23 10.16 5.70 0.97
CA GLY A 23 9.87 5.78 -0.46
C GLY A 23 10.97 6.58 -1.13
N LYS A 24 11.99 5.89 -1.66
CA LYS A 24 12.96 6.47 -2.58
C LYS A 24 12.44 6.18 -3.97
N ASN A 25 12.41 7.19 -4.84
CA ASN A 25 12.24 6.91 -6.27
C ASN A 25 13.44 6.09 -6.72
N ILE A 26 13.16 4.88 -7.18
CA ILE A 26 14.15 4.01 -7.76
C ILE A 26 13.86 3.99 -9.25
N GLU A 27 14.62 4.75 -10.01
CA GLU A 27 14.76 4.50 -11.45
C GLU A 27 15.45 3.15 -11.59
N SER A 28 14.69 2.13 -11.98
CA SER A 28 15.32 0.91 -12.46
C SER A 28 15.70 1.06 -13.93
N CYS A 29 16.72 0.32 -14.33
CA CYS A 29 17.47 0.46 -15.59
C CYS A 29 16.60 0.51 -16.86
N SER A 30 17.11 1.30 -17.84
CA SER A 30 16.68 1.54 -19.23
C SER A 30 15.21 1.84 -19.54
N GLU A 31 14.29 1.55 -18.62
CA GLU A 31 12.85 1.75 -18.73
C GLU A 31 12.35 2.62 -17.57
N ASN A 32 11.38 3.49 -17.84
CA ASN A 32 10.86 4.47 -16.89
C ASN A 32 9.94 3.81 -15.83
N VAL A 33 10.50 3.00 -14.93
CA VAL A 33 9.76 2.26 -13.89
C VAL A 33 10.27 2.58 -12.51
N HIS A 34 9.36 2.97 -11.62
CA HIS A 34 9.66 3.44 -10.28
C HIS A 34 8.97 2.58 -9.24
N ILE A 35 9.77 1.87 -8.43
CA ILE A 35 9.24 1.01 -7.37
C ILE A 35 8.94 1.87 -6.14
N ILE A 36 7.68 1.89 -5.71
CA ILE A 36 7.22 2.61 -4.53
C ILE A 36 7.31 1.72 -3.29
N SER A 37 6.88 0.46 -3.43
CA SER A 37 6.99 -0.51 -2.35
C SER A 37 7.10 -1.93 -2.89
N ALA A 38 7.64 -2.82 -2.07
CA ALA A 38 7.68 -4.26 -2.31
C ALA A 38 7.22 -4.98 -1.04
N VAL A 39 6.21 -5.83 -1.16
CA VAL A 39 5.59 -6.51 -0.03
C VAL A 39 5.57 -8.01 -0.26
N ALA A 40 6.21 -8.76 0.63
CA ALA A 40 6.20 -10.20 0.70
C ALA A 40 4.90 -10.71 1.31
N GLN A 41 4.43 -11.81 0.73
CA GLN A 41 3.06 -12.30 0.86
C GLN A 41 3.06 -13.71 1.39
N ALA A 42 2.46 -13.90 2.55
CA ALA A 42 2.29 -15.19 3.19
C ALA A 42 0.80 -15.54 3.25
N LYS A 43 0.42 -16.71 2.76
CA LYS A 43 -0.99 -17.14 2.78
C LYS A 43 -1.52 -17.40 4.20
N ARG A 44 -0.66 -17.93 5.08
CA ARG A 44 -1.00 -18.36 6.45
C ARG A 44 0.16 -18.27 7.42
N ASP A 45 1.37 -18.51 6.93
CA ASP A 45 2.59 -18.54 7.74
C ASP A 45 3.68 -17.76 7.02
N LEU A 46 4.32 -16.82 7.73
CA LEU A 46 5.44 -16.03 7.23
C LEU A 46 6.64 -16.91 6.80
N SER A 47 6.71 -18.16 7.28
CA SER A 47 7.68 -19.16 6.82
C SER A 47 7.44 -19.63 5.37
N LYS A 48 6.25 -19.39 4.81
CA LYS A 48 5.83 -19.80 3.47
C LYS A 48 5.40 -18.61 2.63
N ILE A 49 6.39 -17.78 2.27
CA ILE A 49 6.18 -16.69 1.33
C ILE A 49 5.94 -17.29 -0.05
N GLU A 50 4.81 -16.98 -0.69
CA GLU A 50 4.48 -17.50 -2.02
C GLU A 50 4.86 -16.51 -3.12
N PHE A 51 4.74 -15.22 -2.85
CA PHE A 51 5.04 -14.18 -3.82
C PHE A 51 5.47 -12.86 -3.16
N VAL A 52 6.06 -11.98 -3.96
CA VAL A 52 6.31 -10.58 -3.62
C VAL A 52 5.54 -9.72 -4.61
N VAL A 53 4.81 -8.72 -4.11
CA VAL A 53 4.12 -7.72 -4.94
C VAL A 53 4.91 -6.42 -4.91
N LEU A 54 5.24 -5.91 -6.08
CA LEU A 54 5.86 -4.62 -6.28
C LEU A 54 4.81 -3.63 -6.76
N ASN A 55 4.67 -2.53 -6.04
CA ASN A 55 3.76 -1.43 -6.40
C ASN A 55 4.59 -0.35 -7.07
N VAL A 56 4.26 -0.03 -8.32
CA VAL A 56 5.13 0.78 -9.17
C VAL A 56 4.36 1.88 -9.91
N LEU A 57 5.09 2.95 -10.23
CA LEU A 57 4.72 3.92 -11.26
C LEU A 57 5.49 3.56 -12.53
N ASP A 58 4.76 3.13 -13.56
CA ASP A 58 5.34 2.48 -14.73
C ASP A 58 5.02 3.23 -16.03
N GLY A 59 6.05 3.86 -16.59
CA GLY A 59 6.07 4.51 -17.91
C GLY A 59 6.70 3.66 -19.01
N SER A 60 6.97 2.37 -18.76
CA SER A 60 7.52 1.47 -19.76
C SER A 60 6.51 1.21 -20.89
N LYS A 61 7.05 1.00 -22.10
CA LYS A 61 6.27 0.53 -23.26
C LYS A 61 6.04 -0.98 -23.22
N ARG A 62 6.83 -1.73 -22.43
CA ARG A 62 6.85 -3.19 -22.37
C ARG A 62 6.79 -3.63 -20.92
N THR A 63 6.07 -4.71 -20.63
CA THR A 63 5.90 -5.21 -19.25
C THR A 63 6.71 -6.48 -18.99
N ASN A 64 7.82 -6.65 -19.71
CA ASN A 64 8.64 -7.86 -19.68
C ASN A 64 9.82 -7.67 -18.73
N PHE A 65 9.51 -7.79 -17.45
CA PHE A 65 10.47 -7.63 -16.37
C PHE A 65 10.75 -8.95 -15.65
N ASP A 66 11.91 -9.00 -15.00
CA ASP A 66 12.25 -10.01 -14.01
C ASP A 66 12.48 -9.34 -12.65
N CYS A 67 12.16 -10.04 -11.57
CA CYS A 67 12.57 -9.69 -10.22
C CYS A 67 13.92 -10.32 -9.88
N CYS A 68 14.84 -9.51 -9.38
CA CYS A 68 16.06 -9.94 -8.72
C CYS A 68 15.87 -9.80 -7.21
N ILE A 69 15.88 -10.93 -6.49
CA ILE A 69 15.61 -10.97 -5.06
C ILE A 69 16.92 -11.21 -4.32
N TYR A 70 17.13 -10.44 -3.25
CA TYR A 70 18.35 -10.42 -2.47
C TYR A 70 18.10 -10.75 -1.00
N GLY A 71 18.94 -11.61 -0.41
CA GLY A 71 19.01 -11.89 1.02
C GLY A 71 19.98 -10.99 1.79
N ASP A 72 20.41 -11.43 2.98
CA ASP A 72 21.42 -10.74 3.82
C ASP A 72 22.84 -10.86 3.25
N GLU A 73 23.15 -11.97 2.60
CA GLU A 73 24.43 -12.17 1.92
C GLU A 73 24.39 -11.50 0.56
N LYS A 74 25.38 -10.64 0.26
CA LYS A 74 25.50 -9.87 -1.00
C LYS A 74 25.48 -10.72 -2.28
N LEU A 75 25.49 -12.05 -2.16
CA LEU A 75 25.58 -13.04 -3.23
C LEU A 75 24.24 -13.71 -3.59
N SER A 76 23.23 -13.72 -2.72
CA SER A 76 22.00 -14.47 -3.02
C SER A 76 21.14 -13.64 -3.97
N VAL A 77 21.26 -13.90 -5.28
CA VAL A 77 20.39 -13.34 -6.32
C VAL A 77 19.49 -14.45 -6.85
N TYR A 78 18.21 -14.38 -6.50
CA TYR A 78 17.20 -15.23 -7.14
C TYR A 78 16.47 -14.42 -8.21
N ARG A 79 16.63 -14.82 -9.47
CA ARG A 79 15.99 -14.16 -10.62
C ARG A 79 14.73 -14.92 -11.00
N ILE A 80 13.62 -14.20 -11.10
CA ILE A 80 12.32 -14.78 -11.48
C ILE A 80 11.53 -13.83 -12.36
N LYS A 81 10.75 -14.37 -13.29
CA LYS A 81 9.86 -13.58 -14.13
C LYS A 81 8.84 -12.81 -13.29
N ALA A 82 8.71 -11.51 -13.56
CA ALA A 82 7.63 -10.69 -13.04
C ALA A 82 6.40 -10.81 -13.92
N VAL A 83 5.23 -10.88 -13.29
CA VAL A 83 3.93 -10.90 -13.97
C VAL A 83 3.14 -9.67 -13.55
N VAL A 84 2.45 -9.03 -14.50
CA VAL A 84 1.54 -7.93 -14.17
C VAL A 84 0.36 -8.51 -13.39
N LYS A 85 0.22 -8.14 -12.11
CA LYS A 85 -0.90 -8.51 -11.25
C LYS A 85 -2.10 -7.61 -11.54
N GLU A 86 -1.88 -6.30 -11.51
CA GLU A 86 -2.92 -5.30 -11.69
C GLU A 86 -2.37 -4.07 -12.42
N THR A 87 -3.20 -3.36 -13.16
CA THR A 87 -2.86 -2.04 -13.70
C THR A 87 -4.08 -1.15 -13.59
N TYR A 88 -3.94 0.00 -12.94
CA TYR A 88 -5.03 0.96 -12.81
C TYR A 88 -5.48 1.46 -14.19
N ARG A 89 -6.80 1.52 -14.42
CA ARG A 89 -7.39 1.70 -15.76
C ARG A 89 -7.82 3.12 -16.09
N GLU A 90 -8.13 3.92 -15.08
CA GLU A 90 -8.67 5.26 -15.26
C GLU A 90 -7.59 6.23 -15.73
N ASN A 91 -7.99 7.24 -16.49
CA ASN A 91 -7.11 8.32 -16.99
C ASN A 91 -5.85 7.89 -17.75
N ARG A 92 -5.74 6.61 -18.14
CA ARG A 92 -4.57 6.01 -18.82
C ARG A 92 -4.07 6.72 -20.07
N LYS A 93 -4.93 7.46 -20.77
CA LYS A 93 -4.57 8.17 -22.02
C LYS A 93 -3.75 9.43 -21.74
N PHE A 94 -3.74 9.90 -20.50
CA PHE A 94 -3.21 11.20 -20.12
C PHE A 94 -2.19 11.11 -18.97
N ALA A 95 -1.78 9.89 -18.60
CA ALA A 95 -0.80 9.64 -17.57
C ALA A 95 0.49 9.09 -18.19
N ASP A 96 1.61 9.75 -17.91
CA ASP A 96 2.95 9.34 -18.34
C ASP A 96 3.40 8.07 -17.61
N LEU A 97 3.01 7.93 -16.35
CA LEU A 97 3.33 6.79 -15.51
C LEU A 97 2.05 6.13 -15.01
N LYS A 98 1.95 4.82 -15.18
CA LYS A 98 0.77 4.06 -14.77
C LYS A 98 1.03 3.37 -13.45
N ALA A 99 0.16 3.62 -12.46
CA ALA A 99 0.05 2.77 -11.28
C ALA A 99 -0.18 1.30 -11.68
N ARG A 100 0.77 0.44 -11.33
CA ARG A 100 0.78 -0.96 -11.70
C ARG A 100 1.33 -1.80 -10.54
N GLN A 101 0.86 -3.05 -10.47
CA GLN A 101 1.40 -4.05 -9.58
C GLN A 101 2.09 -5.15 -10.40
N TYR A 102 3.32 -5.48 -10.03
CA TYR A 102 4.03 -6.66 -10.50
C TYR A 102 4.07 -7.71 -9.39
N GLN A 103 3.95 -8.98 -9.75
CA GLN A 103 4.02 -10.10 -8.83
C GLN A 103 5.11 -11.07 -9.27
N CYS A 104 5.92 -11.48 -8.29
CA CYS A 104 7.04 -12.41 -8.48
C CYS A 104 6.88 -13.61 -7.55
N PHE A 105 6.79 -14.81 -8.13
CA PHE A 105 6.38 -16.05 -7.44
C PHE A 105 7.55 -16.77 -6.75
N VAL A 106 7.81 -16.46 -5.49
CA VAL A 106 9.00 -16.88 -4.75
C VAL A 106 8.86 -18.23 -4.06
N HIS A 107 8.67 -19.30 -4.84
CA HIS A 107 8.58 -20.65 -4.27
C HIS A 107 9.96 -21.14 -3.80
N ASN A 108 10.01 -21.75 -2.61
CA ASN A 108 11.18 -22.46 -2.07
C ASN A 108 12.44 -21.61 -1.82
N ILE A 109 12.29 -20.31 -1.55
CA ILE A 109 13.43 -19.49 -1.12
C ILE A 109 13.81 -19.87 0.31
N LYS A 110 15.06 -20.31 0.51
CA LYS A 110 15.62 -20.76 1.80
C LYS A 110 16.21 -19.64 2.66
N PHE A 111 16.04 -18.39 2.25
CA PHE A 111 16.58 -17.20 2.92
C PHE A 111 15.52 -16.12 3.10
N GLN A 112 15.72 -15.24 4.08
CA GLN A 112 14.85 -14.07 4.25
C GLN A 112 15.14 -13.04 3.17
N MET A 113 14.12 -12.66 2.40
CA MET A 113 14.24 -11.61 1.40
C MET A 113 14.37 -10.26 2.09
N LYS A 114 15.44 -9.53 1.79
CA LYS A 114 15.69 -8.20 2.34
C LYS A 114 15.44 -7.13 1.31
N TYR A 115 15.84 -7.40 0.07
CA TYR A 115 15.71 -6.44 -1.02
C TYR A 115 15.23 -7.11 -2.31
N ILE A 116 14.64 -6.30 -3.17
CA ILE A 116 14.21 -6.71 -4.50
C ILE A 116 14.52 -5.60 -5.50
N GLN A 117 14.75 -5.99 -6.75
CA GLN A 117 14.91 -5.08 -7.88
C GLN A 117 14.09 -5.63 -9.04
N LEU A 118 13.47 -4.75 -9.81
CA LEU A 118 12.79 -5.10 -11.05
C LEU A 118 13.71 -4.75 -12.22
N VAL A 119 14.09 -5.69 -13.07
CA VAL A 119 15.02 -5.47 -14.20
C VAL A 119 14.37 -5.84 -15.52
N GLY A 120 14.77 -5.18 -16.61
CA GLY A 120 14.36 -5.57 -17.94
C GLY A 120 14.85 -6.97 -18.30
N LYS A 121 14.12 -7.70 -19.16
CA LYS A 121 14.46 -9.09 -19.54
C LYS A 121 15.90 -9.29 -20.03
N LYS A 122 16.50 -8.27 -20.66
CA LYS A 122 17.88 -8.33 -21.20
C LYS A 122 18.95 -7.85 -20.21
N GLU A 123 18.55 -7.31 -19.07
CA GLU A 123 19.46 -6.73 -18.09
C GLU A 123 19.89 -7.77 -17.06
N PHE A 124 20.98 -7.48 -16.36
CA PHE A 124 21.52 -8.33 -15.29
C PHE A 124 21.12 -7.80 -13.93
N CYS A 125 20.93 -8.71 -12.98
CA CYS A 125 20.76 -8.38 -11.57
C CYS A 125 22.09 -7.83 -11.03
N ASN A 126 22.22 -6.50 -10.97
CA ASN A 126 23.45 -5.86 -10.56
C ASN A 126 23.28 -5.13 -9.22
N SER A 127 24.20 -5.42 -8.29
CA SER A 127 24.24 -4.87 -6.94
C SER A 127 24.43 -3.36 -6.86
N SER A 128 24.92 -2.71 -7.93
CA SER A 128 25.11 -1.26 -7.95
C SER A 128 23.83 -0.45 -8.18
N HIS A 129 22.73 -1.10 -8.58
CA HIS A 129 21.44 -0.42 -8.74
C HIS A 129 20.67 -0.33 -7.42
N ILE A 130 19.77 0.64 -7.35
CA ILE A 130 18.99 0.86 -6.14
C ILE A 130 18.04 -0.32 -5.93
N ARG A 131 18.10 -0.92 -4.75
CA ARG A 131 17.25 -2.05 -4.36
C ARG A 131 16.14 -1.57 -3.45
N GLN A 132 14.92 -2.05 -3.68
CA GLN A 132 13.77 -1.76 -2.83
C GLN A 132 13.76 -2.72 -1.63
N PRO A 133 13.68 -2.23 -0.38
CA PRO A 133 13.48 -3.11 0.77
C PRO A 133 12.14 -3.84 0.67
N VAL A 134 12.16 -5.13 1.01
CA VAL A 134 10.97 -5.99 1.05
C VAL A 134 10.32 -5.87 2.43
N SER A 135 9.07 -5.45 2.46
CA SER A 135 8.24 -5.42 3.66
C SER A 135 7.47 -6.72 3.80
N TYR A 136 7.13 -7.11 5.02
CA TYR A 136 6.37 -8.31 5.31
C TYR A 136 5.02 -7.91 5.90
N ALA A 137 3.93 -8.32 5.25
CA ALA A 137 2.60 -8.01 5.76
C ALA A 137 2.35 -8.76 7.08
N PRO A 138 1.94 -8.08 8.16
CA PRO A 138 1.58 -8.73 9.41
C PRO A 138 0.30 -9.55 9.23
N VAL A 139 0.24 -10.72 9.87
CA VAL A 139 -0.99 -11.52 9.95
C VAL A 139 -1.73 -11.12 11.22
N LYS A 140 -2.88 -10.46 11.06
CA LYS A 140 -3.73 -9.96 12.15
C LYS A 140 -5.17 -10.40 11.92
N GLU A 141 -5.43 -11.68 12.18
CA GLU A 141 -6.75 -12.27 11.94
C GLU A 141 -7.84 -11.59 12.80
N ASN A 142 -9.04 -11.40 12.23
CA ASN A 142 -10.19 -10.77 12.89
C ASN A 142 -10.02 -9.30 13.29
N LYS A 143 -8.97 -8.64 12.78
CA LYS A 143 -8.69 -7.23 13.00
C LYS A 143 -9.16 -6.38 11.83
N PHE A 144 -9.54 -5.15 12.11
CA PHE A 144 -9.97 -4.18 11.10
C PHE A 144 -8.87 -3.13 10.90
N ALA A 145 -8.44 -2.94 9.66
CA ALA A 145 -7.51 -1.88 9.31
C ALA A 145 -8.11 -0.87 8.35
N ILE A 146 -7.58 0.35 8.42
CA ILE A 146 -7.84 1.40 7.46
C ILE A 146 -6.58 1.66 6.66
N CYS A 147 -6.76 1.70 5.36
CA CYS A 147 -5.88 2.30 4.42
C CYS A 147 -6.25 3.76 4.26
N ALA A 148 -5.58 4.66 4.99
CA ALA A 148 -5.74 6.07 4.74
C ALA A 148 -5.03 6.39 3.43
N LYS A 149 -5.64 7.21 2.59
CA LYS A 149 -4.97 7.70 1.39
C LYS A 149 -3.79 8.60 1.75
N VAL A 150 -3.09 9.12 0.72
CA VAL A 150 -1.90 9.94 0.93
C VAL A 150 -2.27 11.17 1.75
N ALA A 151 -1.61 11.35 2.89
CA ALA A 151 -1.66 12.56 3.69
C ALA A 151 -0.60 13.53 3.17
N TYR A 152 -1.03 14.73 2.76
CA TYR A 152 -0.14 15.70 2.14
C TYR A 152 -0.43 17.14 2.55
N ASN A 153 0.58 18.01 2.39
CA ASN A 153 0.49 19.45 2.62
C ASN A 153 0.01 19.81 4.05
N TYR A 154 -0.81 20.85 4.19
CA TYR A 154 -1.35 21.27 5.47
C TYR A 154 -2.55 20.41 5.87
N LEU A 155 -2.47 19.81 7.04
CA LEU A 155 -3.59 19.15 7.71
C LEU A 155 -3.78 19.77 9.09
N ASN A 156 -5.04 20.01 9.45
CA ASN A 156 -5.38 20.53 10.77
C ASN A 156 -5.15 19.43 11.82
N PRO A 157 -4.24 19.62 12.80
CA PRO A 157 -3.93 18.61 13.81
C PRO A 157 -5.14 18.22 14.66
N LEU A 158 -6.07 19.15 14.93
CA LEU A 158 -7.29 18.84 15.69
C LEU A 158 -8.21 17.88 14.93
N HIS A 159 -8.36 18.06 13.62
CA HIS A 159 -9.17 17.15 12.80
C HIS A 159 -8.52 15.76 12.73
N ILE A 160 -7.19 15.67 12.67
CA ILE A 160 -6.49 14.38 12.72
C ILE A 160 -6.76 13.67 14.05
N ILE A 161 -6.69 14.38 15.18
CA ILE A 161 -7.00 13.83 16.51
C ILE A 161 -8.45 13.31 16.54
N GLU A 162 -9.41 14.14 16.14
CA GLU A 162 -10.83 13.76 16.08
C GLU A 162 -11.04 12.50 15.23
N TRP A 163 -10.43 12.47 14.05
CA TRP A 163 -10.52 11.34 13.14
C TRP A 163 -9.97 10.05 13.77
N PHE A 164 -8.78 10.08 14.38
CA PHE A 164 -8.21 8.90 15.03
C PHE A 164 -9.01 8.43 16.24
N GLU A 165 -9.46 9.34 17.10
CA GLU A 165 -10.29 8.97 18.26
C GLU A 165 -11.61 8.34 17.80
N TYR A 166 -12.21 8.87 16.72
CA TYR A 166 -13.37 8.23 16.11
C TYR A 166 -13.03 6.81 15.61
N GLN A 167 -11.94 6.63 14.86
CA GLN A 167 -11.55 5.30 14.38
C GLN A 167 -11.32 4.30 15.53
N LYS A 168 -10.74 4.75 16.65
CA LYS A 168 -10.58 3.93 17.87
C LYS A 168 -11.93 3.52 18.45
N MET A 169 -12.87 4.46 18.57
CA MET A 169 -14.22 4.16 19.06
C MET A 169 -14.93 3.12 18.18
N MET A 170 -14.72 3.18 16.86
CA MET A 170 -15.30 2.24 15.90
C MET A 170 -14.56 0.90 15.81
N GLY A 171 -13.53 0.69 16.63
CA GLY A 171 -12.80 -0.58 16.73
C GLY A 171 -11.80 -0.81 15.60
N VAL A 172 -11.27 0.25 15.00
CA VAL A 172 -10.14 0.16 14.06
C VAL A 172 -8.88 -0.20 14.83
N ASP A 173 -8.21 -1.27 14.43
CA ASP A 173 -7.00 -1.75 15.09
C ASP A 173 -5.72 -1.13 14.53
N THR A 174 -5.73 -0.75 13.25
CA THR A 174 -4.55 -0.17 12.60
C THR A 174 -4.94 0.74 11.44
N VAL A 175 -4.32 1.90 11.34
CA VAL A 175 -4.41 2.81 10.20
C VAL A 175 -3.05 2.90 9.54
N LEU A 176 -2.95 2.59 8.24
CA LEU A 176 -1.75 2.86 7.46
C LEU A 176 -1.90 4.18 6.72
N ILE A 177 -0.93 5.06 6.89
CA ILE A 177 -0.92 6.40 6.27
C ILE A 177 0.36 6.58 5.46
N ALA A 178 0.21 6.97 4.20
CA ALA A 178 1.32 7.39 3.35
C ALA A 178 1.54 8.90 3.48
N LEU A 179 2.69 9.32 3.99
CA LEU A 179 2.99 10.73 4.28
C LEU A 179 3.80 11.39 3.15
N GLN A 180 3.35 12.54 2.66
CA GLN A 180 4.09 13.36 1.69
C GLN A 180 4.04 14.86 2.06
N GLN A 181 5.18 15.44 2.45
CA GLN A 181 5.30 16.89 2.68
C GLN A 181 4.22 17.48 3.60
N ILE A 182 4.01 16.87 4.77
CA ILE A 182 3.03 17.34 5.75
C ILE A 182 3.61 18.38 6.71
N ASN A 183 2.77 19.26 7.25
CA ASN A 183 3.18 20.24 8.28
C ASN A 183 3.62 19.55 9.58
N GLU A 184 4.48 20.23 10.35
CA GLU A 184 5.11 19.67 11.57
C GLU A 184 4.09 19.26 12.63
N ASP A 185 3.05 20.07 12.85
CA ASP A 185 2.01 19.77 13.84
C ASP A 185 1.23 18.51 13.49
N ALA A 186 0.82 18.35 12.23
CA ALA A 186 0.17 17.13 11.75
C ALA A 186 1.09 15.91 11.90
N TYR A 187 2.38 16.07 11.59
CA TYR A 187 3.37 15.01 11.78
C TYR A 187 3.50 14.60 13.24
N ALA A 188 3.50 15.55 14.17
CA ALA A 188 3.55 15.29 15.60
C ALA A 188 2.35 14.44 16.06
N VAL A 189 1.13 14.76 15.59
CA VAL A 189 -0.08 13.98 15.87
C VAL A 189 0.02 12.57 15.28
N PHE A 190 0.41 12.41 14.02
CA PHE A 190 0.61 11.08 13.42
C PHE A 190 1.63 10.25 14.20
N LYS A 191 2.73 10.88 14.63
CA LYS A 191 3.77 10.23 15.44
C LYS A 191 3.29 9.83 16.83
N TYR A 192 2.37 10.58 17.42
CA TYR A 192 1.72 10.19 18.67
C TYR A 192 0.93 8.89 18.46
N TYR A 193 0.05 8.81 17.45
CA TYR A 193 -0.74 7.60 17.17
C TYR A 193 0.09 6.41 16.67
N GLU A 194 1.24 6.66 16.04
CA GLU A 194 2.20 5.58 15.72
C GLU A 194 2.80 4.99 17.00
N ARG A 195 3.16 5.82 17.99
CA ARG A 195 3.67 5.35 19.29
C ARG A 195 2.60 4.63 20.10
N GLU A 196 1.35 5.06 20.00
CA GLU A 196 0.20 4.39 20.61
C GLU A 196 -0.07 3.02 19.96
N GLY A 197 0.47 2.77 18.76
CA GLY A 197 0.38 1.49 18.07
C GLY A 197 -0.83 1.33 17.15
N ILE A 198 -1.65 2.38 16.99
CA ILE A 198 -2.75 2.38 16.03
C ILE A 198 -2.31 2.82 14.63
N ALA A 199 -1.28 3.66 14.47
CA ALA A 199 -0.84 4.10 13.15
C ALA A 199 0.41 3.35 12.64
N ILE A 200 0.45 3.08 11.34
CA ILE A 200 1.66 2.71 10.58
C ILE A 200 1.94 3.83 9.60
N LEU A 201 3.08 4.52 9.75
CA LEU A 201 3.44 5.62 8.87
C LEU A 201 4.45 5.14 7.82
N ILE A 202 4.10 5.25 6.55
CA ILE A 202 5.03 5.03 5.44
C ILE A 202 5.39 6.34 4.77
N SER A 203 6.66 6.50 4.40
CA SER A 203 7.10 7.69 3.67
C SER A 203 6.73 7.52 2.19
N PHE A 204 5.99 8.48 1.66
CA PHE A 204 5.72 8.58 0.24
C PHE A 204 6.72 9.56 -0.41
N PRO A 205 7.16 9.33 -1.68
CA PRO A 205 8.18 10.18 -2.30
C PRO A 205 7.76 11.65 -2.36
N CYS A 206 8.59 12.54 -1.80
CA CYS A 206 8.32 13.99 -1.83
C CYS A 206 8.33 14.55 -3.25
N LYS A 207 9.25 14.07 -4.09
CA LYS A 207 9.25 14.32 -5.53
C LYS A 207 8.80 13.03 -6.17
N LEU A 208 7.70 13.05 -6.90
CA LEU A 208 7.29 11.91 -7.70
C LEU A 208 8.07 11.91 -9.03
N PRO A 209 8.35 10.74 -9.62
CA PRO A 209 9.19 10.62 -10.82
C PRO A 209 8.63 11.31 -12.09
N GLY A 210 9.33 11.32 -13.22
CA GLY A 210 8.81 11.91 -14.46
C GLY A 210 9.02 13.42 -14.61
N ASN A 211 8.48 14.00 -15.69
CA ASN A 211 8.92 15.30 -16.23
C ASN A 211 8.14 16.52 -15.70
N ILE A 212 7.14 16.31 -14.86
CA ILE A 212 6.28 17.38 -14.32
C ILE A 212 6.43 17.38 -12.80
N ASP A 213 6.27 18.53 -12.16
CA ASP A 213 6.16 18.58 -10.69
C ASP A 213 4.79 18.07 -10.26
N ARG A 214 4.75 16.86 -9.68
CA ARG A 214 3.53 16.08 -9.41
C ARG A 214 3.16 16.07 -7.93
N SER A 215 3.31 17.18 -7.23
CA SER A 215 2.81 17.29 -5.86
C SER A 215 1.28 17.23 -5.83
N PHE A 216 0.70 16.68 -4.77
CA PHE A 216 -0.74 16.74 -4.49
C PHE A 216 -1.25 18.16 -4.11
N ALA A 217 -0.50 19.22 -4.43
CA ALA A 217 -0.94 20.59 -4.18
C ALA A 217 -2.23 20.90 -4.97
N PRO A 218 -3.18 21.68 -4.41
CA PRO A 218 -4.49 21.93 -5.03
C PRO A 218 -4.42 22.47 -6.47
N ASP A 219 -3.44 23.31 -6.77
CA ASP A 219 -3.18 23.89 -8.10
C ASP A 219 -2.71 22.86 -9.14
N LYS A 220 -2.25 21.69 -8.68
CA LYS A 220 -1.71 20.60 -9.50
C LYS A 220 -2.56 19.32 -9.41
N TRP A 221 -3.60 19.31 -8.58
CA TRP A 221 -4.48 18.15 -8.37
C TRP A 221 -5.24 17.72 -9.63
N HIS A 222 -5.38 18.61 -10.62
CA HIS A 222 -6.11 18.39 -11.86
C HIS A 222 -5.33 17.64 -12.96
N PHE A 223 -4.06 17.26 -12.73
CA PHE A 223 -3.35 16.43 -13.71
C PHE A 223 -3.89 15.00 -13.68
N HIS A 224 -4.19 14.44 -14.85
CA HIS A 224 -4.60 13.04 -15.00
C HIS A 224 -3.65 12.00 -14.35
N GLN A 225 -2.41 12.40 -14.07
CA GLN A 225 -1.40 11.61 -13.38
C GLN A 225 -1.63 11.49 -11.86
N SER A 226 -2.33 12.44 -11.22
CA SER A 226 -2.55 12.46 -9.76
C SER A 226 -3.31 11.22 -9.28
N THR A 227 -4.29 10.74 -10.06
CA THR A 227 -5.06 9.53 -9.72
C THR A 227 -4.19 8.27 -9.75
N HIS A 228 -3.19 8.19 -10.63
CA HIS A 228 -2.21 7.09 -10.60
C HIS A 228 -1.26 7.21 -9.40
N ASP A 229 -0.86 8.42 -9.03
CA ASP A 229 0.03 8.65 -7.90
C ASP A 229 -0.65 8.32 -6.56
N GLU A 230 -1.93 8.67 -6.42
CA GLU A 230 -2.77 8.26 -5.29
C GLU A 230 -2.98 6.74 -5.29
N GLN A 231 -3.31 6.16 -6.45
CA GLN A 231 -3.60 4.74 -6.57
C GLN A 231 -2.40 3.84 -6.24
N VAL A 232 -1.17 4.23 -6.55
CA VAL A 232 0.01 3.42 -6.20
C VAL A 232 0.27 3.40 -4.69
N ALA A 233 -0.09 4.48 -3.97
CA ALA A 233 -0.08 4.49 -2.51
C ALA A 233 -1.14 3.54 -1.95
N VAL A 234 -2.36 3.57 -2.50
CA VAL A 234 -3.44 2.64 -2.15
C VAL A 234 -3.04 1.18 -2.40
N TYR A 235 -2.40 0.89 -3.53
CA TYR A 235 -1.86 -0.45 -3.80
C TYR A 235 -0.84 -0.87 -2.74
N SER A 236 0.13 -0.01 -2.42
CA SER A 236 1.13 -0.29 -1.39
C SER A 236 0.49 -0.62 -0.05
N CYS A 237 -0.47 0.20 0.35
CA CYS A 237 -1.21 0.06 1.59
C CYS A 237 -2.05 -1.23 1.64
N LYS A 238 -2.77 -1.58 0.57
CA LYS A 238 -3.53 -2.84 0.44
C LYS A 238 -2.64 -4.05 0.66
N GLU A 239 -1.47 -4.10 0.03
CA GLU A 239 -0.55 -5.23 0.18
C GLU A 239 0.04 -5.29 1.60
N ILE A 240 0.34 -4.15 2.24
CA ILE A 240 0.84 -4.14 3.63
C ILE A 240 -0.24 -4.63 4.60
N LEU A 241 -1.51 -4.27 4.38
CA LEU A 241 -2.62 -4.56 5.30
C LEU A 241 -3.41 -5.83 4.99
N GLN A 242 -3.08 -6.58 3.95
CA GLN A 242 -3.87 -7.76 3.54
C GLN A 242 -4.00 -8.89 4.57
N GLY A 243 -3.09 -8.94 5.57
CA GLY A 243 -3.12 -9.97 6.60
C GLY A 243 -4.16 -9.67 7.68
N PHE A 244 -4.83 -8.52 7.60
CA PHE A 244 -5.97 -8.17 8.43
C PHE A 244 -7.24 -8.88 7.95
N GLY A 245 -8.19 -9.08 8.86
CA GLY A 245 -9.48 -9.69 8.49
C GLY A 245 -10.28 -8.81 7.54
N PHE A 246 -10.24 -7.49 7.77
CA PHE A 246 -10.93 -6.49 6.98
C PHE A 246 -10.04 -5.28 6.75
N VAL A 247 -10.09 -4.72 5.54
CA VAL A 247 -9.40 -3.46 5.21
C VAL A 247 -10.40 -2.53 4.52
N ALA A 248 -10.54 -1.31 5.03
CA ALA A 248 -11.24 -0.22 4.35
C ALA A 248 -10.24 0.78 3.75
N ILE A 249 -10.60 1.42 2.65
CA ILE A 249 -9.86 2.57 2.11
C ILE A 249 -10.72 3.80 2.38
N VAL A 250 -10.18 4.78 3.11
CA VAL A 250 -10.91 5.96 3.61
C VAL A 250 -10.01 7.18 3.53
N ASP A 251 -10.54 8.33 3.14
CA ASP A 251 -9.81 9.60 3.21
C ASP A 251 -9.78 10.15 4.65
N LEU A 252 -8.79 10.98 4.99
CA LEU A 252 -8.64 11.51 6.36
C LEU A 252 -9.73 12.52 6.76
N ASP A 253 -10.51 13.00 5.79
CA ASP A 253 -11.69 13.85 5.97
C ASP A 253 -13.02 13.07 5.83
N GLU A 254 -12.95 11.74 5.66
CA GLU A 254 -14.12 10.88 5.57
C GLU A 254 -14.30 10.00 6.82
N TYR A 255 -15.56 9.73 7.15
CA TYR A 255 -15.96 8.90 8.28
C TYR A 255 -16.90 7.77 7.81
N ILE A 256 -16.64 6.54 8.25
CA ILE A 256 -17.59 5.44 8.10
C ILE A 256 -18.52 5.44 9.32
N VAL A 257 -19.72 6.01 9.16
CA VAL A 257 -20.68 6.14 10.26
C VAL A 257 -21.70 5.02 10.22
N ASN A 258 -22.01 4.41 11.37
CA ASN A 258 -23.20 3.58 11.54
C ASN A 258 -24.07 4.12 12.68
N GLY A 259 -25.39 4.01 12.53
CA GLY A 259 -26.36 4.65 13.42
C GLY A 259 -26.36 4.17 14.87
N ASN A 260 -25.67 3.05 15.16
CA ASN A 260 -25.63 2.44 16.49
C ASN A 260 -24.24 2.51 17.14
N PHE A 261 -23.27 3.20 16.51
CA PHE A 261 -21.86 3.26 16.95
C PHE A 261 -21.26 1.87 17.25
N LEU A 262 -21.72 0.84 16.54
CA LEU A 262 -21.17 -0.51 16.67
C LEU A 262 -19.79 -0.56 16.04
N LYS A 263 -18.91 -1.39 16.59
CA LYS A 263 -17.58 -1.59 16.00
C LYS A 263 -17.71 -2.21 14.61
N TYR A 264 -16.82 -1.82 13.70
CA TYR A 264 -16.86 -2.32 12.31
C TYR A 264 -16.73 -3.83 12.22
N THR A 265 -15.93 -4.45 13.09
CA THR A 265 -15.79 -5.90 13.12
C THR A 265 -17.08 -6.62 13.47
N ASP A 266 -17.92 -6.03 14.31
CA ASP A 266 -19.15 -6.67 14.78
C ASP A 266 -20.18 -6.65 13.64
N ILE A 267 -20.32 -5.50 12.98
CA ILE A 267 -21.13 -5.35 11.77
C ILE A 267 -20.68 -6.36 10.70
N LEU A 268 -19.38 -6.44 10.44
CA LEU A 268 -18.87 -7.28 9.34
C LEU A 268 -18.89 -8.78 9.66
N LYS A 269 -18.77 -9.19 10.93
CA LYS A 269 -18.94 -10.59 11.34
C LYS A 269 -20.37 -11.06 11.12
N ASP A 270 -21.35 -10.23 11.47
CA ASP A 270 -22.76 -10.53 11.23
C ASP A 270 -22.99 -10.76 9.73
N TYR A 271 -22.46 -9.90 8.86
CA TYR A 271 -22.55 -10.10 7.40
C TYR A 271 -21.76 -11.32 6.88
N ALA A 272 -20.55 -11.55 7.37
CA ALA A 272 -19.71 -12.68 6.93
C ALA A 272 -20.34 -14.04 7.26
N SER A 273 -21.10 -14.13 8.36
CA SER A 273 -21.88 -15.33 8.70
C SER A 273 -23.04 -15.60 7.73
N ILE A 274 -23.56 -14.54 7.07
CA ILE A 274 -24.68 -14.61 6.13
C ILE A 274 -24.21 -14.89 4.70
N THR A 275 -23.03 -14.41 4.31
CA THR A 275 -22.50 -14.55 2.94
C THR A 275 -21.31 -15.50 2.88
N GLN A 276 -21.57 -16.80 2.89
CA GLN A 276 -20.59 -17.79 2.42
C GLN A 276 -20.38 -17.60 0.91
N CYS A 277 -19.23 -17.06 0.51
CA CYS A 277 -18.73 -17.06 -0.89
C CYS A 277 -19.34 -16.08 -1.92
N HIS A 278 -19.69 -14.86 -1.55
CA HIS A 278 -19.82 -13.79 -2.55
C HIS A 278 -18.88 -12.64 -2.23
N THR A 279 -18.15 -12.16 -3.23
CA THR A 279 -17.66 -10.78 -3.26
C THR A 279 -18.87 -9.91 -2.95
N VAL A 280 -18.98 -9.40 -1.73
CA VAL A 280 -20.10 -8.55 -1.37
C VAL A 280 -19.88 -7.27 -2.15
N SER A 281 -20.55 -7.16 -3.30
CA SER A 281 -20.77 -5.88 -3.94
C SER A 281 -21.32 -4.96 -2.85
N LEU A 282 -20.61 -3.86 -2.61
CA LEU A 282 -21.01 -2.81 -1.66
C LEU A 282 -22.44 -2.32 -1.90
N GLN A 283 -23.10 -2.69 -3.01
CA GLN A 283 -24.53 -2.49 -3.21
C GLN A 283 -25.42 -3.05 -2.08
N LYS A 284 -25.02 -4.11 -1.36
CA LYS A 284 -25.79 -4.62 -0.20
C LYS A 284 -25.39 -4.02 1.16
N ILE A 285 -24.16 -3.51 1.30
CA ILE A 285 -23.67 -2.80 2.50
C ILE A 285 -23.98 -1.29 2.40
N GLY A 286 -24.30 -0.80 1.20
CA GLY A 286 -24.52 0.62 0.86
C GLY A 286 -25.71 1.30 1.53
N LYS A 287 -26.40 0.61 2.46
CA LYS A 287 -27.35 1.25 3.36
C LYS A 287 -26.65 1.97 4.54
N TYR A 288 -25.38 1.65 4.80
CA TYR A 288 -24.59 2.20 5.93
C TYR A 288 -23.29 2.90 5.51
N LEU A 289 -22.98 2.96 4.22
CA LEU A 289 -21.80 3.67 3.72
C LEU A 289 -22.26 4.86 2.91
N TYR A 290 -21.93 6.07 3.38
CA TYR A 290 -22.10 7.29 2.60
C TYR A 290 -21.32 7.14 1.30
N LYS A 291 -22.03 7.23 0.18
CA LYS A 291 -21.50 6.94 -1.16
C LYS A 291 -21.07 8.24 -1.81
N ASP A 292 -19.86 8.70 -1.52
CA ASP A 292 -19.15 9.50 -2.52
C ASP A 292 -18.60 8.54 -3.58
N TYR A 293 -18.85 8.85 -4.85
CA TYR A 293 -18.84 7.94 -5.98
C TYR A 293 -17.46 7.41 -6.39
N ARG A 294 -16.41 7.60 -5.58
CA ARG A 294 -15.04 7.34 -6.04
C ARG A 294 -14.19 6.36 -5.22
N HIS A 295 -14.26 6.23 -3.89
CA HIS A 295 -13.14 5.52 -3.22
C HIS A 295 -13.38 4.66 -1.96
N ASN A 296 -14.59 4.56 -1.42
CA ASN A 296 -14.82 3.74 -0.21
C ASN A 296 -14.99 2.25 -0.54
N ILE A 297 -13.92 1.46 -0.42
CA ILE A 297 -13.93 0.01 -0.64
C ILE A 297 -13.56 -0.72 0.65
N ILE A 298 -14.49 -1.54 1.18
CA ILE A 298 -14.20 -2.54 2.20
C ILE A 298 -13.86 -3.85 1.50
N VAL A 299 -12.64 -4.36 1.69
CA VAL A 299 -12.18 -5.64 1.13
C VAL A 299 -12.12 -6.69 2.24
N ASN A 300 -12.86 -7.79 2.08
CA ASN A 300 -12.65 -9.01 2.85
C ASN A 300 -11.64 -9.89 2.12
N TRP A 301 -10.45 -10.04 2.67
CA TRP A 301 -9.34 -10.78 2.03
C TRP A 301 -9.41 -12.31 2.20
N ARG A 302 -10.26 -12.83 3.09
CA ARG A 302 -10.32 -14.29 3.38
C ARG A 302 -11.38 -15.07 2.63
N THR A 303 -12.33 -14.43 1.96
CA THR A 303 -13.20 -15.14 1.01
C THR A 303 -12.46 -15.36 -0.32
N SER A 304 -11.42 -16.19 -0.28
CA SER A 304 -10.81 -16.74 -1.49
C SER A 304 -11.77 -17.77 -2.10
N CYS A 305 -12.80 -17.30 -2.80
CA CYS A 305 -13.46 -18.09 -3.83
C CYS A 305 -12.68 -17.80 -5.12
N TYR A 306 -11.57 -18.51 -5.34
CA TYR A 306 -10.95 -18.60 -6.66
C TYR A 306 -11.93 -19.35 -7.57
N SER A 307 -12.86 -18.66 -8.21
CA SER A 307 -13.51 -19.21 -9.39
C SER A 307 -12.58 -19.01 -10.57
N ASN A 308 -12.12 -20.11 -11.15
CA ASN A 308 -11.56 -20.12 -12.49
C ASN A 308 -12.63 -19.56 -13.44
N ILE A 309 -12.55 -18.27 -13.77
CA ILE A 309 -13.28 -17.73 -14.92
C ILE A 309 -12.52 -18.18 -16.16
N THR A 310 -12.71 -19.43 -16.56
CA THR A 310 -12.56 -19.84 -17.95
C THR A 310 -13.62 -19.08 -18.74
N ARG A 311 -13.19 -18.12 -19.56
CA ARG A 311 -14.04 -17.53 -20.60
C ARG A 311 -14.43 -18.64 -21.58
N THR A 312 -15.65 -19.14 -21.49
CA THR A 312 -16.35 -19.68 -22.66
C THR A 312 -16.74 -18.51 -23.58
N LYS A 313 -16.61 -18.78 -24.87
CA LYS A 313 -16.64 -17.81 -25.99
C LYS A 313 -17.89 -16.94 -26.03
#